data_AF-A0A9D8HQR0-F1
#
_entry.id   AF-A0A9D8HQR0-F1
#
_cell.length_a   1.000
_cell.length_b   1.000
_cell.length_c   1.000
_cell.angle_alpha   90.00
_cell.angle_beta   90.00
_cell.angle_gamma   90.00
#
_symmetry.space_group_name_H-M   'P 1'
#
loop_
_entity.id
_entity.type
_entity.pdbx_description
1 polymer ?
#
loop_
_entity_poly.entity_id
_entity_poly.type
_entity_poly.pdbx_seq_one_letter_code
_entity_poly.pdbx_strand_id
1 'polypeptide(L)'
;MIKQVVFFGPFIGELGWELLFWHGWVRKVCKTDFKECHKIAASVPGRQAFYPYVDEFWGLPDWFLNLKTSAHGYCTDGWRNGYPGKAYEVEQYRSLTTTLKIILRGLYRRRIRSSLRQVFTQEINWIEEPLNIRDISQHAEELLNEFKNKLPGDAIVFVPWKKNFYEKDELEFGVDISDGEVLKSWSEKVKPITFKYQLFEYLLPTGNGEKAFNKIFNGKNLISVFPRYRQIRRPDKNWPKEKYVDLIRKLQDKFSGYQIAILGEPGGVHFMDGIPEGCLDLINIPSGKRFDIHLAALRKSYFAVGSL
;
A
#
# COMPACT_ATOMS: atom_id res chain seq x y z
N MET A 1 -11.64 -32.03 -20.77
CA MET A 1 -10.20 -32.06 -20.42
C MET A 1 -10.00 -31.19 -19.19
N ILE A 2 -9.30 -31.68 -18.19
CA ILE A 2 -8.94 -30.88 -17.00
C ILE A 2 -7.89 -29.87 -17.46
N LYS A 3 -8.13 -28.58 -17.25
CA LYS A 3 -7.14 -27.53 -17.56
C LYS A 3 -6.01 -27.61 -16.53
N GLN A 4 -4.76 -27.53 -16.98
CA GLN A 4 -3.60 -27.35 -16.11
C GLN A 4 -3.84 -26.16 -15.17
N VAL A 5 -3.60 -26.33 -13.87
CA VAL A 5 -3.75 -25.26 -12.88
C VAL A 5 -2.42 -24.52 -12.71
N VAL A 6 -2.49 -23.19 -12.61
CA VAL A 6 -1.37 -22.30 -12.31
C VAL A 6 -1.75 -21.38 -11.17
N PHE A 7 -0.92 -21.37 -10.13
CA PHE A 7 -1.13 -20.60 -8.91
C PHE A 7 -0.06 -19.52 -8.75
N PHE A 8 -0.51 -18.28 -8.56
CA PHE A 8 0.32 -17.09 -8.36
C PHE A 8 0.12 -16.56 -6.93
N GLY A 9 1.02 -16.89 -6.01
CA GLY A 9 1.00 -16.37 -4.64
C GLY A 9 1.46 -17.37 -3.59
N PRO A 10 1.13 -17.16 -2.31
CA PRO A 10 0.47 -15.96 -1.80
C PRO A 10 1.39 -14.73 -1.88
N PHE A 11 0.88 -13.59 -2.31
CA PHE A 11 1.56 -12.32 -2.15
C PHE A 11 1.28 -11.75 -0.75
N ILE A 12 2.34 -11.57 0.04
CA ILE A 12 2.27 -11.18 1.46
C ILE A 12 3.01 -9.87 1.78
N GLY A 13 3.32 -9.05 0.76
CA GLY A 13 4.06 -7.80 0.91
C GLY A 13 3.22 -6.52 0.79
N GLU A 14 3.92 -5.37 0.81
CA GLU A 14 3.33 -4.04 0.60
C GLU A 14 2.80 -3.84 -0.82
N LEU A 15 1.81 -2.94 -0.90
CA LEU A 15 1.02 -2.67 -2.10
C LEU A 15 1.89 -2.22 -3.28
N GLY A 16 2.80 -1.28 -3.05
CA GLY A 16 3.76 -0.77 -4.02
C GLY A 16 4.64 -1.85 -4.61
N TRP A 17 5.09 -2.83 -3.81
CA TRP A 17 5.83 -3.98 -4.33
C TRP A 17 4.99 -4.85 -5.26
N GLU A 18 3.74 -5.11 -4.89
CA GLU A 18 2.83 -5.89 -5.73
C GLU A 18 2.62 -5.20 -7.08
N LEU A 19 2.44 -3.87 -7.03
CA LEU A 19 2.25 -2.99 -8.19
C LEU A 19 3.50 -2.87 -9.07
N LEU A 20 4.70 -2.89 -8.49
CA LEU A 20 5.92 -2.64 -9.25
C LEU A 20 6.56 -3.91 -9.80
N PHE A 21 6.36 -5.07 -9.18
CA PHE A 21 7.18 -6.24 -9.47
C PHE A 21 6.43 -7.56 -9.64
N TRP A 22 5.15 -7.63 -9.27
CA TRP A 22 4.42 -8.89 -9.26
C TRP A 22 3.24 -8.89 -10.22
N HIS A 23 2.28 -8.00 -10.00
CA HIS A 23 1.00 -8.07 -10.72
C HIS A 23 1.15 -7.89 -12.23
N GLY A 24 2.08 -7.05 -12.68
CA GLY A 24 2.34 -6.81 -14.09
C GLY A 24 2.85 -8.05 -14.81
N TRP A 25 3.72 -8.84 -14.16
CA TRP A 25 4.18 -10.11 -14.70
C TRP A 25 3.05 -11.14 -14.74
N VAL A 26 2.32 -11.31 -13.63
CA VAL A 26 1.17 -12.24 -13.56
C VAL A 26 0.17 -11.93 -14.69
N ARG A 27 -0.16 -10.65 -14.91
CA ARG A 27 -1.02 -10.24 -16.03
C ARG A 27 -0.48 -10.67 -17.38
N LYS A 28 0.82 -10.45 -17.63
CA LYS A 28 1.47 -10.80 -18.89
C LYS A 28 1.35 -12.30 -19.17
N VAL A 29 1.79 -13.14 -18.23
CA VAL A 29 1.81 -14.60 -18.41
C VAL A 29 0.40 -15.18 -18.44
N CYS A 30 -0.57 -14.63 -17.70
CA CYS A 30 -1.96 -15.06 -17.77
C CYS A 30 -2.60 -14.81 -19.15
N LYS A 31 -2.28 -13.69 -19.82
CA LYS A 31 -2.80 -13.37 -21.17
C LYS A 31 -2.14 -14.17 -22.28
N THR A 32 -0.91 -14.62 -22.05
CA THR A 32 -0.06 -15.20 -23.09
C THR A 32 0.13 -16.69 -22.83
N ASP A 33 1.02 -17.02 -21.92
CA ASP A 33 1.58 -18.35 -21.75
C ASP A 33 0.63 -19.31 -21.01
N PHE A 34 -0.14 -18.77 -20.07
CA PHE A 34 -1.12 -19.51 -19.27
C PHE A 34 -2.57 -19.21 -19.68
N LYS A 35 -2.79 -18.72 -20.90
CA LYS A 35 -4.13 -18.34 -21.38
C LYS A 35 -5.14 -19.50 -21.31
N GLU A 36 -4.71 -20.73 -21.61
CA GLU A 36 -5.55 -21.94 -21.60
C GLU A 36 -5.57 -22.68 -20.24
N CYS A 37 -4.74 -22.25 -19.28
CA CYS A 37 -4.72 -22.81 -17.93
C CYS A 37 -5.89 -22.30 -17.08
N HIS A 38 -6.18 -23.00 -15.98
CA HIS A 38 -6.98 -22.47 -14.89
C HIS A 38 -6.06 -21.69 -13.94
N LYS A 39 -6.27 -20.39 -13.82
CA LYS A 39 -5.36 -19.43 -13.19
C LYS A 39 -5.91 -18.96 -11.86
N ILE A 40 -5.11 -19.05 -10.81
CA ILE A 40 -5.49 -18.66 -9.46
C ILE A 40 -4.46 -17.66 -8.95
N ALA A 41 -4.89 -16.51 -8.44
CA ALA A 41 -4.01 -15.60 -7.70
C ALA A 41 -4.40 -15.56 -6.22
N ALA A 42 -3.40 -15.50 -5.34
CA ALA A 42 -3.59 -15.32 -3.90
C ALA A 42 -2.89 -14.06 -3.39
N SER A 43 -3.64 -13.15 -2.78
CA SER A 43 -3.15 -11.87 -2.26
C SER A 43 -4.08 -11.30 -1.18
N VAL A 44 -3.72 -10.14 -0.61
CA VAL A 44 -4.52 -9.43 0.39
C VAL A 44 -5.94 -9.16 -0.14
N PRO A 45 -7.00 -9.46 0.63
CA PRO A 45 -8.38 -9.17 0.22
C PRO A 45 -8.57 -7.71 -0.22
N GLY A 46 -9.27 -7.50 -1.34
CA GLY A 46 -9.49 -6.17 -1.94
C GLY A 46 -8.55 -5.85 -3.10
N ARG A 47 -7.56 -6.72 -3.40
CA ARG A 47 -6.62 -6.56 -4.51
C ARG A 47 -7.00 -7.33 -5.79
N GLN A 48 -8.26 -7.78 -5.90
CA GLN A 48 -8.76 -8.55 -7.05
C GLN A 48 -8.52 -7.83 -8.39
N ALA A 49 -8.69 -6.51 -8.42
CA ALA A 49 -8.48 -5.69 -9.61
C ALA A 49 -7.05 -5.76 -10.18
N PHE A 50 -6.07 -6.22 -9.41
CA PHE A 50 -4.70 -6.45 -9.90
C PHE A 50 -4.62 -7.64 -10.85
N TYR A 51 -5.56 -8.57 -10.77
CA TYR A 51 -5.53 -9.84 -11.46
C TYR A 51 -6.76 -10.02 -12.37
N PRO A 52 -7.00 -9.16 -13.37
CA PRO A 52 -8.20 -9.26 -14.21
C PRO A 52 -8.22 -10.49 -15.12
N TYR A 53 -7.10 -11.20 -15.25
CA TYR A 53 -6.93 -12.35 -16.15
C TYR A 53 -6.82 -13.68 -15.41
N VAL A 54 -7.07 -13.71 -14.10
CA VAL A 54 -7.16 -14.97 -13.35
C VAL A 54 -8.60 -15.44 -13.28
N ASP A 55 -8.79 -16.74 -13.19
CA ASP A 55 -10.10 -17.38 -13.08
C ASP A 55 -10.60 -17.34 -11.63
N GLU A 56 -9.68 -17.41 -10.65
CA GLU A 56 -9.99 -17.30 -9.24
C GLU A 56 -9.04 -16.36 -8.48
N PHE A 57 -9.59 -15.69 -7.46
CA PHE A 57 -8.81 -14.91 -6.50
C PHE A 57 -9.05 -15.44 -5.09
N TRP A 58 -7.96 -15.84 -4.43
CA TRP A 58 -7.97 -16.34 -3.07
C TRP A 58 -7.43 -15.27 -2.12
N GLY A 59 -8.28 -14.76 -1.24
CA GLY A 59 -7.85 -13.82 -0.20
C GLY A 59 -6.99 -14.50 0.86
N LEU A 60 -6.00 -13.79 1.41
CA LEU A 60 -5.29 -14.27 2.61
C LEU A 60 -6.29 -14.45 3.77
N PRO A 61 -6.16 -15.50 4.58
CA PRO A 61 -7.06 -15.79 5.68
C PRO A 61 -6.86 -14.82 6.87
N ASP A 62 -7.91 -14.64 7.66
CA ASP A 62 -7.92 -13.69 8.79
C ASP A 62 -6.81 -13.96 9.81
N TRP A 63 -6.47 -15.23 10.06
CA TRP A 63 -5.40 -15.58 10.98
C TRP A 63 -4.05 -14.97 10.56
N PHE A 64 -3.77 -14.93 9.26
CA PHE A 64 -2.53 -14.35 8.74
C PHE A 64 -2.62 -12.81 8.73
N LEU A 65 -3.77 -12.25 8.33
CA LEU A 65 -3.99 -10.80 8.35
C LEU A 65 -3.91 -10.20 9.76
N ASN A 66 -4.33 -10.97 10.77
CA ASN A 66 -4.26 -10.57 12.18
C ASN A 66 -2.84 -10.54 12.75
N LEU A 67 -1.84 -11.08 12.04
CA LEU A 67 -0.43 -10.91 12.39
C LEU A 67 0.03 -9.46 12.23
N LYS A 68 -0.76 -8.62 11.52
CA LYS A 68 -0.44 -7.21 11.23
C LYS A 68 0.95 -7.04 10.61
N THR A 69 1.42 -8.06 9.89
CA THR A 69 2.66 -7.98 9.11
C THR A 69 2.46 -6.90 8.06
N SER A 70 3.33 -5.90 8.09
CA SER A 70 2.87 -4.58 7.69
C SER A 70 2.47 -4.55 6.21
N ALA A 71 1.25 -4.08 5.94
CA ALA A 71 0.86 -3.60 4.61
C ALA A 71 1.65 -2.33 4.20
N HIS A 72 2.68 -1.95 4.96
CA HIS A 72 3.44 -0.71 4.91
C HIS A 72 4.96 -0.95 4.74
N GLY A 73 5.38 -2.19 4.53
CA GLY A 73 6.75 -2.67 4.64
C GLY A 73 7.17 -3.56 3.49
N TYR A 74 8.47 -3.67 3.24
CA TYR A 74 8.98 -4.55 2.19
C TYR A 74 8.46 -5.98 2.45
N CYS A 75 8.33 -6.84 1.42
CA CYS A 75 7.72 -8.17 1.57
C CYS A 75 8.41 -9.10 2.58
N THR A 76 9.52 -8.66 3.19
CA THR A 76 10.30 -9.36 4.21
C THR A 76 10.34 -8.63 5.57
N ASP A 77 9.51 -7.60 5.81
CA ASP A 77 9.44 -6.98 7.14
C ASP A 77 9.01 -8.08 8.15
N GLY A 78 9.90 -8.39 9.11
CA GLY A 78 9.69 -9.50 10.06
C GLY A 78 10.20 -10.89 9.59
N TRP A 79 10.87 -10.98 8.44
CA TRP A 79 11.41 -12.23 7.87
C TRP A 79 12.72 -12.63 8.54
N ARG A 80 12.81 -13.81 9.17
CA ARG A 80 14.06 -14.41 9.70
C ARG A 80 14.93 -13.40 10.49
N ASN A 81 14.33 -12.66 11.42
CA ASN A 81 14.98 -11.59 12.20
C ASN A 81 15.58 -10.44 11.34
N GLY A 82 15.01 -10.19 10.16
CA GLY A 82 15.62 -9.45 9.06
C GLY A 82 15.45 -7.93 9.06
N TYR A 83 16.49 -7.31 8.50
CA TYR A 83 16.80 -5.88 8.40
C TYR A 83 15.65 -5.01 7.80
N PRO A 84 15.35 -3.81 8.36
CA PRO A 84 16.08 -3.21 9.45
C PRO A 84 15.82 -3.86 10.81
N GLY A 85 15.53 -5.17 10.89
CA GLY A 85 15.98 -6.05 11.97
C GLY A 85 15.12 -5.93 13.21
N LYS A 86 14.23 -4.97 13.13
CA LYS A 86 13.38 -4.34 14.10
C LYS A 86 12.46 -3.57 13.16
N ALA A 87 11.28 -4.07 12.85
CA ALA A 87 10.29 -3.13 12.34
C ALA A 87 10.12 -2.12 13.47
N TYR A 88 10.32 -0.84 13.22
CA TYR A 88 10.28 0.11 14.32
C TYR A 88 8.85 0.57 14.54
N GLU A 89 8.33 0.42 15.75
CA GLU A 89 7.23 1.27 16.20
C GLU A 89 7.83 2.66 16.33
N VAL A 90 7.33 3.58 15.52
CA VAL A 90 7.73 4.98 15.62
C VAL A 90 6.77 5.63 16.60
N GLU A 91 7.17 5.69 17.86
CA GLU A 91 6.41 6.44 18.85
C GLU A 91 6.72 7.93 18.70
N GLN A 92 5.65 8.73 18.54
CA GLN A 92 5.77 10.18 18.48
C GLN A 92 5.82 10.73 19.90
N TYR A 93 7.02 10.96 20.43
CA TYR A 93 7.17 11.67 21.70
C TYR A 93 7.20 13.19 21.48
N ARG A 94 6.21 13.88 22.05
CA ARG A 94 6.30 15.33 22.25
C ARG A 94 7.14 15.59 23.50
N SER A 95 8.45 15.71 23.34
CA SER A 95 9.29 16.23 24.42
C SER A 95 9.24 17.76 24.41
N LEU A 96 8.88 18.38 25.54
CA LEU A 96 9.15 19.80 25.78
C LEU A 96 10.62 19.92 26.21
N THR A 97 11.53 19.78 25.26
CA THR A 97 12.94 20.09 25.51
C THR A 97 13.11 21.60 25.39
N THR A 98 13.42 22.24 26.51
CA THR A 98 13.77 23.67 26.56
C THR A 98 15.18 23.84 26.00
N THR A 99 15.34 23.69 24.69
CA THR A 99 16.61 23.98 24.04
C THR A 99 16.69 25.49 23.90
N LEU A 100 17.43 26.14 24.82
CA LEU A 100 17.81 27.54 24.73
C LEU A 100 18.75 27.70 23.52
N LYS A 101 18.19 27.67 22.31
CA LYS A 101 18.88 28.07 21.08
C LYS A 101 19.12 29.57 21.21
N ILE A 102 20.23 29.92 21.87
CA ILE A 102 20.81 31.25 21.78
C ILE A 102 21.14 31.42 20.30
N ILE A 103 20.23 32.08 19.59
CA ILE A 103 20.44 32.54 18.23
C ILE A 103 21.57 33.56 18.32
N LEU A 104 22.82 33.09 18.22
CA LEU A 104 23.98 33.89 17.85
C LEU A 104 23.92 34.22 16.34
N ARG A 105 22.73 34.59 15.82
CA ARG A 105 22.66 35.30 14.55
C ARG A 105 22.80 36.79 14.83
N GLY A 106 24.05 37.25 14.75
CA GLY A 106 24.34 38.64 14.42
C GLY A 106 24.25 39.62 15.57
N LEU A 107 25.08 39.47 16.61
CA LEU A 107 25.50 40.60 17.44
C LEU A 107 26.81 41.22 16.90
N TYR A 108 26.78 41.52 15.60
CA TYR A 108 27.35 42.75 15.08
C TYR A 108 26.17 43.67 14.75
N ARG A 109 25.62 44.32 15.79
CA ARG A 109 24.98 45.66 15.77
C ARG A 109 24.03 45.85 16.96
N ARG A 110 24.54 46.61 17.93
CA ARG A 110 23.85 47.67 18.69
C ARG A 110 22.33 47.52 18.92
N ARG A 111 21.99 47.36 20.20
CA ARG A 111 20.97 48.16 20.91
C ARG A 111 19.53 47.94 20.46
N ILE A 112 18.94 46.80 20.80
CA ILE A 112 17.48 46.66 20.95
C ILE A 112 17.17 45.98 22.29
N ARG A 113 16.21 46.59 22.99
CA ARG A 113 15.68 46.25 24.31
C ARG A 113 15.25 44.78 24.40
N SER A 114 15.57 44.22 25.56
CA SER A 114 14.92 43.10 26.24
C SER A 114 13.47 42.81 25.79
N SER A 115 13.33 41.84 24.89
CA SER A 115 12.21 40.90 24.95
C SER A 115 12.76 39.53 24.55
N LEU A 116 13.25 38.79 25.54
CA LEU A 116 13.47 37.35 25.42
C LEU A 116 12.10 36.71 25.20
N ARG A 117 11.62 36.66 23.96
CA ARG A 117 10.60 35.68 23.60
C ARG A 117 11.26 34.33 23.74
N GLN A 118 10.94 33.60 24.81
CA GLN A 118 11.11 32.16 24.84
C GLN A 118 10.36 31.61 23.64
N VAL A 119 11.09 31.30 22.57
CA VAL A 119 10.54 30.57 21.45
C VAL A 119 10.57 29.11 21.89
N PHE A 120 9.43 28.61 22.35
CA PHE A 120 9.24 27.18 22.57
C PHE A 120 9.27 26.48 21.21
N THR A 121 10.42 25.94 20.83
CA THR A 121 10.47 25.00 19.73
C THR A 121 10.08 23.63 20.26
N GLN A 122 8.90 23.14 19.89
CA GLN A 122 8.57 21.73 20.10
C GLN A 122 9.48 20.91 19.17
N GLU A 123 10.49 20.26 19.73
CA GLU A 123 11.25 19.24 19.02
C GLU A 123 10.48 17.92 19.14
N ILE A 124 9.92 17.47 18.02
CA ILE A 124 9.30 16.15 17.89
C ILE A 124 10.46 15.17 17.77
N ASN A 125 10.72 14.41 18.82
CA ASN A 125 11.69 13.32 18.80
C ASN A 125 10.96 12.04 18.38
N TRP A 126 11.48 11.41 17.32
CA TRP A 126 10.99 10.12 16.85
C TRP A 126 11.83 9.04 17.53
N ILE A 127 11.20 8.21 18.36
CA ILE A 127 11.85 7.04 18.92
C ILE A 127 11.44 5.86 18.03
N GLU A 128 12.44 5.21 17.46
CA GLU A 128 12.28 3.98 16.70
C GLU A 128 12.46 2.81 17.68
N GLU A 129 11.35 2.21 18.15
CA GLU A 129 11.38 1.04 19.04
C GLU A 129 11.30 -0.27 18.25
N PRO A 130 12.16 -1.26 18.52
CA PRO A 130 12.02 -2.58 17.94
C PRO A 130 10.66 -3.22 18.21
N LEU A 131 9.88 -3.43 17.17
CA LEU A 131 8.80 -4.41 17.20
C LEU A 131 9.44 -5.78 17.33
N ASN A 132 9.07 -6.48 18.39
CA ASN A 132 9.32 -7.91 18.57
C ASN A 132 8.40 -8.70 17.62
N ILE A 133 8.61 -8.56 16.30
CA ILE A 133 7.82 -9.27 15.30
C ILE A 133 8.32 -10.72 15.24
N ARG A 134 7.38 -11.66 15.39
CA ARG A 134 7.62 -13.10 15.17
C ARG A 134 8.11 -13.32 13.74
N ASP A 135 8.96 -14.33 13.54
CA ASP A 135 9.45 -14.68 12.20
C ASP A 135 8.26 -14.98 11.26
N ILE A 136 8.01 -14.07 10.32
CA ILE A 136 6.90 -14.19 9.37
C ILE A 136 7.12 -15.34 8.38
N SER A 137 8.35 -15.84 8.23
CA SER A 137 8.65 -16.91 7.29
C SER A 137 7.91 -18.20 7.64
N GLN A 138 7.84 -18.57 8.92
CA GLN A 138 7.08 -19.74 9.36
C GLN A 138 5.60 -19.62 8.99
N HIS A 139 4.99 -18.48 9.30
CA HIS A 139 3.59 -18.21 8.98
C HIS A 139 3.34 -18.14 7.45
N ALA A 140 4.31 -17.63 6.68
CA ALA A 140 4.23 -17.61 5.22
C ALA A 140 4.27 -19.04 4.62
N GLU A 141 5.09 -19.93 5.17
CA GLU A 141 5.11 -21.35 4.79
C GLU A 141 3.82 -22.07 5.19
N GLU A 142 3.32 -21.84 6.41
CA GLU A 142 2.03 -22.36 6.87
C GLU A 142 0.91 -21.96 5.91
N LEU A 143 0.87 -20.68 5.52
CA LEU A 143 -0.09 -20.15 4.57
C LEU A 143 0.05 -20.77 3.17
N LEU A 144 1.28 -20.90 2.65
CA LEU A 144 1.53 -21.51 1.35
C LEU A 144 1.07 -22.98 1.33
N ASN A 145 1.35 -23.73 2.41
CA ASN A 145 0.92 -25.12 2.54
C ASN A 145 -0.60 -25.23 2.59
N GLU A 146 -1.29 -24.32 3.28
CA GLU A 146 -2.76 -24.26 3.28
C GLU A 146 -3.33 -24.11 1.86
N PHE A 147 -2.73 -23.25 1.04
CA PHE A 147 -3.14 -23.09 -0.36
C PHE A 147 -2.77 -24.29 -1.23
N LYS A 148 -1.55 -24.83 -1.09
CA LYS A 148 -1.12 -26.02 -1.85
C LYS A 148 -2.03 -27.23 -1.61
N ASN A 149 -2.52 -27.42 -0.39
CA ASN A 149 -3.45 -28.50 -0.05
C ASN A 149 -4.81 -28.40 -0.78
N LYS A 150 -5.14 -27.23 -1.36
CA LYS A 150 -6.35 -26.99 -2.16
C LYS A 150 -6.09 -27.14 -3.67
N LEU A 151 -4.83 -27.24 -4.09
CA LEU A 151 -4.43 -27.33 -5.49
C LEU A 151 -4.28 -28.80 -5.92
N PRO A 152 -4.45 -29.12 -7.21
CA PRO A 152 -4.06 -30.43 -7.72
C PRO A 152 -2.53 -30.62 -7.62
N GLY A 153 -2.09 -31.88 -7.49
CA GLY A 153 -0.68 -32.20 -7.26
C GLY A 153 0.28 -31.81 -8.38
N ASP A 154 -0.23 -31.57 -9.58
CA ASP A 154 0.50 -31.14 -10.77
C ASP A 154 0.43 -29.62 -11.02
N ALA A 155 -0.13 -28.83 -10.09
CA ALA A 155 -0.24 -27.38 -10.26
C ALA A 155 1.14 -26.71 -10.37
N ILE A 156 1.26 -25.76 -11.30
CA ILE A 156 2.44 -24.87 -11.39
C ILE A 156 2.28 -23.78 -10.33
N VAL A 157 3.27 -23.58 -9.48
CA VAL A 157 3.20 -22.65 -8.33
C VAL A 157 4.31 -21.61 -8.43
N PHE A 158 3.95 -20.33 -8.47
CA PHE A 158 4.88 -19.20 -8.37
C PHE A 158 4.62 -18.43 -7.08
N VAL A 159 5.67 -18.22 -6.28
CA VAL A 159 5.58 -17.60 -4.95
C VAL A 159 6.54 -16.40 -4.86
N PRO A 160 6.06 -15.15 -4.75
CA PRO A 160 6.89 -13.95 -4.93
C PRO A 160 8.03 -13.80 -3.91
N TRP A 161 7.89 -14.41 -2.73
CA TRP A 161 8.86 -14.38 -1.63
C TRP A 161 9.74 -15.65 -1.57
N LYS A 162 9.66 -16.53 -2.56
CA LYS A 162 10.63 -17.62 -2.78
C LYS A 162 11.39 -17.40 -4.08
N LYS A 163 12.48 -18.14 -4.28
CA LYS A 163 13.15 -18.22 -5.58
C LYS A 163 12.24 -18.96 -6.56
N ASN A 164 12.00 -18.34 -7.70
CA ASN A 164 11.25 -18.91 -8.81
C ASN A 164 12.12 -18.95 -10.04
N PHE A 165 11.82 -19.90 -10.93
CA PHE A 165 12.35 -19.95 -12.26
C PHE A 165 11.20 -20.11 -13.26
N TYR A 166 11.15 -19.22 -14.25
CA TYR A 166 10.20 -19.29 -15.34
C TYR A 166 10.94 -19.66 -16.62
N GLU A 167 10.87 -20.96 -16.96
CA GLU A 167 11.72 -21.61 -17.98
C GLU A 167 11.67 -20.93 -19.35
N LYS A 168 10.48 -20.52 -19.79
CA LYS A 168 10.27 -19.97 -21.14
C LYS A 168 11.15 -18.75 -21.43
N ASP A 169 11.33 -17.89 -20.43
CA ASP A 169 12.10 -16.65 -20.54
C ASP A 169 13.48 -16.75 -19.84
N GLU A 170 13.85 -17.95 -19.37
CA GLU A 170 15.00 -18.18 -18.48
C GLU A 170 15.04 -17.20 -17.30
N LEU A 171 13.85 -16.86 -16.78
CA LEU A 171 13.68 -15.78 -15.83
C LEU A 171 13.72 -16.29 -14.39
N GLU A 172 14.76 -15.94 -13.66
CA GLU A 172 14.83 -16.09 -12.22
C GLU A 172 14.31 -14.85 -11.49
N PHE A 173 13.41 -15.04 -10.51
CA PHE A 173 12.88 -13.95 -9.71
C PHE A 173 12.47 -14.37 -8.30
N GLY A 174 12.13 -13.38 -7.47
CA GLY A 174 11.73 -13.56 -6.08
C GLY A 174 12.92 -13.47 -5.13
N VAL A 175 12.92 -14.30 -4.09
CA VAL A 175 13.85 -14.13 -2.96
C VAL A 175 14.68 -15.39 -2.74
N ASP A 176 16.01 -15.25 -2.83
CA ASP A 176 16.98 -16.33 -2.69
C ASP A 176 17.64 -16.29 -1.30
N ILE A 177 16.94 -16.76 -0.27
CA ILE A 177 17.47 -16.82 1.11
C ILE A 177 17.58 -18.28 1.54
N SER A 178 18.80 -18.73 1.80
CA SER A 178 19.05 -20.07 2.34
C SER A 178 18.58 -20.17 3.80
N ASP A 179 18.14 -21.34 4.23
CA ASP A 179 17.70 -21.56 5.62
C ASP A 179 18.81 -21.18 6.62
N GLY A 180 18.44 -20.42 7.66
CA GLY A 180 19.38 -19.90 8.66
C GLY A 180 20.20 -18.67 8.24
N GLU A 181 20.09 -18.21 6.99
CA GLU A 181 20.78 -16.99 6.53
C GLU A 181 20.06 -15.73 7.02
N VAL A 182 20.81 -14.82 7.65
CA VAL A 182 20.35 -13.47 7.99
C VAL A 182 20.58 -12.56 6.79
N LEU A 183 19.50 -11.98 6.25
CA LEU A 183 19.54 -10.97 5.19
C LEU A 183 20.35 -9.75 5.64
N LYS A 184 21.55 -9.56 5.04
CA LYS A 184 22.37 -8.36 5.24
C LYS A 184 21.99 -7.22 4.29
N SER A 185 21.58 -7.56 3.06
CA SER A 185 21.16 -6.60 2.04
C SER A 185 20.04 -7.16 1.17
N TRP A 186 19.04 -6.32 0.89
CA TRP A 186 17.89 -6.68 0.07
C TRP A 186 18.25 -6.83 -1.41
N SER A 187 19.11 -5.95 -1.93
CA SER A 187 19.47 -5.90 -3.35
C SER A 187 20.29 -7.11 -3.80
N GLU A 188 20.88 -7.85 -2.86
CA GLU A 188 21.69 -9.03 -3.16
C GLU A 188 20.84 -10.31 -3.29
N LYS A 189 19.75 -10.39 -2.52
CA LYS A 189 18.96 -11.62 -2.39
C LYS A 189 17.61 -11.56 -3.09
N VAL A 190 17.15 -10.36 -3.44
CA VAL A 190 15.91 -10.19 -4.19
C VAL A 190 16.19 -9.96 -5.66
N LYS A 191 15.63 -10.83 -6.49
CA LYS A 191 15.64 -10.73 -7.95
C LYS A 191 14.28 -10.17 -8.40
N PRO A 192 14.16 -8.86 -8.64
CA PRO A 192 12.90 -8.28 -9.09
C PRO A 192 12.58 -8.71 -10.53
N ILE A 193 11.29 -8.80 -10.85
CA ILE A 193 10.86 -9.00 -12.23
C ILE A 193 11.03 -7.68 -12.98
N THR A 194 11.97 -7.64 -13.93
CA THR A 194 12.25 -6.42 -14.70
C THR A 194 11.08 -5.99 -15.57
N PHE A 195 10.97 -4.69 -15.88
CA PHE A 195 9.82 -4.11 -16.60
C PHE A 195 9.55 -4.73 -17.97
N LYS A 196 10.55 -5.29 -18.66
CA LYS A 196 10.36 -6.00 -19.95
C LYS A 196 9.49 -7.26 -19.83
N TYR A 197 9.38 -7.83 -18.62
CA TYR A 197 8.55 -9.00 -18.34
C TYR A 197 7.19 -8.63 -17.75
N GLN A 198 6.86 -7.34 -17.64
CA GLN A 198 5.62 -6.88 -17.03
C GLN A 198 4.68 -6.28 -18.08
N LEU A 199 3.38 -6.48 -17.86
CA LEU A 199 2.30 -5.83 -18.61
C LEU A 199 1.69 -4.72 -17.76
N PHE A 200 2.05 -3.48 -18.07
CA PHE A 200 1.48 -2.29 -17.46
C PHE A 200 0.23 -1.83 -18.22
N GLU A 201 -0.93 -2.07 -17.62
CA GLU A 201 -2.23 -1.64 -18.11
C GLU A 201 -2.94 -0.85 -17.01
N TYR A 202 -3.87 0.02 -17.40
CA TYR A 202 -4.73 0.70 -16.44
C TYR A 202 -5.39 -0.32 -15.49
N LEU A 203 -5.35 -0.02 -14.20
CA LEU A 203 -6.13 -0.75 -13.21
C LEU A 203 -7.58 -0.35 -13.38
N LEU A 204 -8.43 -1.32 -13.72
CA LEU A 204 -9.86 -1.14 -13.83
C LEU A 204 -10.55 -1.76 -12.61
N PRO A 205 -11.65 -1.17 -12.13
CA PRO A 205 -12.46 -1.80 -11.10
C PRO A 205 -13.02 -3.13 -11.61
N THR A 206 -13.22 -4.08 -10.71
CA THR A 206 -14.01 -5.28 -11.01
C THR A 206 -15.48 -4.91 -11.17
N GLY A 207 -16.27 -5.79 -11.81
CA GLY A 207 -17.72 -5.60 -11.90
C GLY A 207 -18.41 -5.51 -10.53
N ASN A 208 -17.84 -6.14 -9.49
CA ASN A 208 -18.35 -6.04 -8.13
C ASN A 208 -18.00 -4.67 -7.50
N GLY A 209 -16.80 -4.16 -7.74
CA GLY A 209 -16.39 -2.81 -7.34
C GLY A 209 -17.27 -1.74 -7.96
N GLU A 210 -17.54 -1.83 -9.26
CA GLU A 210 -18.45 -0.91 -9.95
C GLU A 210 -19.87 -0.97 -9.40
N LYS A 211 -20.42 -2.17 -9.20
CA LYS A 211 -21.75 -2.35 -8.58
C LYS A 211 -21.81 -1.77 -7.17
N ALA A 212 -20.77 -1.99 -6.37
CA ALA A 212 -20.71 -1.47 -5.00
C ALA A 212 -20.62 0.07 -5.00
N PHE A 213 -19.80 0.65 -5.88
CA PHE A 213 -19.69 2.10 -6.02
C PHE A 213 -20.99 2.74 -6.50
N ASN A 214 -21.68 2.15 -7.48
CA ASN A 214 -22.95 2.67 -7.99
C ASN A 214 -24.09 2.67 -6.94
N LYS A 215 -23.98 1.88 -5.87
CA LYS A 215 -24.95 1.89 -4.76
C LYS A 215 -24.80 3.12 -3.85
N ILE A 216 -23.58 3.69 -3.78
CA ILE A 216 -23.27 4.84 -2.92
C ILE A 216 -23.16 6.15 -3.71
N PHE A 217 -22.88 6.07 -5.01
CA PHE A 217 -22.78 7.22 -5.90
C PHE A 217 -24.01 7.34 -6.80
N ASN A 218 -24.81 8.37 -6.54
CA ASN A 218 -26.00 8.72 -7.33
C ASN A 218 -25.74 9.86 -8.34
N GLY A 219 -24.53 10.42 -8.33
CA GLY A 219 -24.17 11.56 -9.16
C GLY A 219 -23.85 11.18 -10.61
N LYS A 220 -23.81 12.20 -11.47
CA LYS A 220 -23.39 12.06 -12.87
C LYS A 220 -21.89 12.31 -13.06
N ASN A 221 -21.32 13.28 -12.32
CA ASN A 221 -19.92 13.66 -12.44
C ASN A 221 -19.22 13.67 -11.09
N LEU A 222 -17.95 13.27 -11.07
CA LEU A 222 -17.15 13.15 -9.86
C LEU A 222 -15.80 13.86 -9.98
N ILE A 223 -15.29 14.38 -8.87
CA ILE A 223 -13.89 14.76 -8.69
C ILE A 223 -13.37 14.01 -7.47
N SER A 224 -12.23 13.32 -7.61
CA SER A 224 -11.62 12.58 -6.51
C SER A 224 -10.56 13.43 -5.80
N VAL A 225 -10.60 13.46 -4.48
CA VAL A 225 -9.57 14.09 -3.65
C VAL A 225 -8.98 13.04 -2.71
N PHE A 226 -7.64 12.95 -2.67
CA PHE A 226 -6.88 12.10 -1.76
C PHE A 226 -6.16 12.99 -0.74
N PRO A 227 -6.81 13.37 0.36
CA PRO A 227 -6.21 14.24 1.35
C PRO A 227 -5.29 13.45 2.29
N ARG A 228 -4.23 12.87 1.71
CA ARG A 228 -3.28 11.98 2.39
C ARG A 228 -2.75 12.61 3.68
N TYR A 229 -2.64 11.78 4.71
CA TYR A 229 -2.05 12.13 6.00
C TYR A 229 -1.15 10.99 6.48
N ARG A 230 0.16 11.23 6.46
CA ARG A 230 1.18 10.30 6.95
C ARG A 230 1.49 10.63 8.41
N GLN A 231 1.14 9.74 9.33
CA GLN A 231 1.43 9.92 10.75
C GLN A 231 2.90 9.61 11.07
N ILE A 232 3.40 8.51 10.49
CA ILE A 232 4.69 7.93 10.86
C ILE A 232 5.78 8.29 9.85
N ARG A 233 5.72 7.73 8.64
CA ARG A 233 6.78 7.92 7.63
C ARG A 233 6.53 9.19 6.82
N ARG A 234 7.46 10.14 6.89
CA ARG A 234 7.47 11.38 6.09
C ARG A 234 6.27 12.32 6.34
N PRO A 235 5.97 12.69 7.59
CA PRO A 235 4.93 13.67 7.88
C PRO A 235 5.23 15.05 7.25
N ASP A 236 6.49 15.32 6.91
CA ASP A 236 6.93 16.48 6.12
C ASP A 236 6.25 16.60 4.74
N LYS A 237 5.68 15.49 4.23
CA LYS A 237 4.99 15.44 2.95
C LYS A 237 3.50 15.73 3.05
N ASN A 238 2.96 15.91 4.26
CA ASN A 238 1.54 16.19 4.43
C ASN A 238 1.22 17.63 4.06
N TRP A 239 0.11 17.82 3.34
CA TRP A 239 -0.54 19.13 3.33
C TRP A 239 -1.35 19.34 4.62
N PRO A 240 -1.38 20.57 5.15
CA PRO A 240 -2.29 20.93 6.24
C PRO A 240 -3.75 20.65 5.87
N LYS A 241 -4.54 20.20 6.83
CA LYS A 241 -5.96 19.84 6.65
C LYS A 241 -6.77 21.01 6.09
N GLU A 242 -6.46 22.22 6.55
CA GLU A 242 -7.12 23.47 6.18
C GLU A 242 -6.95 23.78 4.68
N LYS A 243 -5.78 23.43 4.10
CA LYS A 243 -5.57 23.57 2.65
C LYS A 243 -6.45 22.64 1.84
N TYR A 244 -6.74 21.45 2.34
CA TYR A 244 -7.69 20.54 1.70
C TYR A 244 -9.13 21.06 1.83
N VAL A 245 -9.52 21.60 2.99
CA VAL A 245 -10.84 22.24 3.16
C VAL A 245 -11.01 23.39 2.15
N ASP A 246 -10.02 24.27 2.03
CA ASP A 246 -10.03 25.37 1.07
C ASP A 246 -10.09 24.89 -0.38
N LEU A 247 -9.32 23.84 -0.73
CA LEU A 247 -9.36 23.22 -2.05
C LEU A 247 -10.76 22.67 -2.34
N ILE A 248 -11.33 21.90 -1.42
CA ILE A 248 -12.63 21.24 -1.58
C ILE A 248 -13.74 22.29 -1.80
N ARG A 249 -13.76 23.35 -0.99
CA ARG A 249 -14.70 24.47 -1.17
C ARG A 249 -14.56 25.11 -2.56
N LYS A 250 -13.33 25.43 -2.99
CA LYS A 250 -13.09 25.99 -4.33
C LYS A 250 -13.51 25.05 -5.46
N LEU A 251 -13.37 23.74 -5.27
CA LEU A 251 -13.83 22.75 -6.23
C LEU A 251 -15.37 22.70 -6.28
N GLN A 252 -16.05 22.71 -5.13
CA GLN A 252 -17.51 22.76 -5.05
C GLN A 252 -18.07 24.03 -5.73
N ASP A 253 -17.46 25.19 -5.48
CA ASP A 253 -17.86 26.46 -6.09
C ASP A 253 -17.67 26.46 -7.61
N LYS A 254 -16.51 25.99 -8.08
CA LYS A 254 -16.14 26.00 -9.50
C LYS A 254 -16.83 24.90 -10.31
N PHE A 255 -17.13 23.76 -9.69
CA PHE A 255 -17.68 22.58 -10.32
C PHE A 255 -19.01 22.19 -9.67
N SER A 256 -19.96 23.12 -9.61
CA SER A 256 -21.25 22.93 -8.92
C SER A 256 -22.10 21.76 -9.43
N GLY A 257 -21.84 21.25 -10.64
CA GLY A 257 -22.44 20.03 -11.20
C GLY A 257 -21.70 18.73 -10.89
N TYR A 258 -20.68 18.76 -10.02
CA TYR A 258 -19.83 17.62 -9.65
C TYR A 258 -19.96 17.34 -8.17
N GLN A 259 -19.95 16.05 -7.81
CA GLN A 259 -19.78 15.62 -6.43
C GLN A 259 -18.28 15.41 -6.15
N ILE A 260 -17.81 15.88 -5.00
CA ILE A 260 -16.43 15.66 -4.58
C ILE A 260 -16.38 14.38 -3.74
N ALA A 261 -15.60 13.39 -4.16
CA ALA A 261 -15.33 12.20 -3.36
C ALA A 261 -14.03 12.34 -2.59
N ILE A 262 -14.07 12.02 -1.30
CA ILE A 262 -12.88 11.98 -0.44
C ILE A 262 -12.42 10.52 -0.34
N LEU A 263 -11.24 10.24 -0.88
CA LEU A 263 -10.65 8.90 -0.96
C LEU A 263 -9.48 8.78 -0.01
N GLY A 264 -9.31 7.59 0.57
CA GLY A 264 -8.18 7.25 1.41
C GLY A 264 -8.48 6.04 2.26
N GLU A 265 -7.53 5.69 3.11
CA GLU A 265 -7.68 4.63 4.11
C GLU A 265 -7.77 5.26 5.50
N PRO A 266 -8.66 4.77 6.39
CA PRO A 266 -8.69 5.19 7.80
C PRO A 266 -7.28 5.16 8.42
N GLY A 267 -6.89 6.26 9.07
CA GLY A 267 -5.53 6.45 9.64
C GLY A 267 -4.47 6.96 8.66
N GLY A 268 -4.69 6.88 7.35
CA GLY A 268 -3.77 7.36 6.29
C GLY A 268 -4.21 8.64 5.57
N VAL A 269 -5.29 9.27 6.04
CA VAL A 269 -6.00 10.35 5.37
C VAL A 269 -6.55 11.35 6.39
N HIS A 270 -6.63 12.63 6.00
CA HIS A 270 -7.43 13.60 6.75
C HIS A 270 -8.92 13.23 6.64
N PHE A 271 -9.75 13.76 7.54
CA PHE A 271 -11.22 13.60 7.50
C PHE A 271 -11.76 12.20 7.81
N MET A 272 -10.96 11.32 8.44
CA MET A 272 -11.47 10.01 8.89
C MET A 272 -12.67 10.12 9.85
N ASP A 273 -12.68 11.15 10.70
CA ASP A 273 -13.75 11.39 11.69
C ASP A 273 -14.91 12.23 11.15
N GLY A 274 -14.91 12.56 9.85
CA GLY A 274 -15.93 13.39 9.22
C GLY A 274 -15.40 14.13 8.01
N ILE A 275 -16.13 14.01 6.90
CA ILE A 275 -15.84 14.68 5.64
C ILE A 275 -16.53 16.05 5.55
N PRO A 276 -16.02 16.98 4.72
CA PRO A 276 -16.71 18.24 4.46
C PRO A 276 -18.12 18.02 3.89
N GLU A 277 -19.04 18.93 4.23
CA GLU A 277 -20.44 18.86 3.80
C GLU A 277 -20.56 18.78 2.26
N GLY A 278 -21.52 17.98 1.80
CA GLY A 278 -21.77 17.76 0.37
C GLY A 278 -20.75 16.85 -0.35
N CYS A 279 -19.73 16.35 0.35
CA CYS A 279 -18.79 15.38 -0.21
C CYS A 279 -19.31 13.94 -0.09
N LEU A 280 -18.75 13.03 -0.89
CA LEU A 280 -18.95 11.58 -0.80
C LEU A 280 -17.81 10.97 0.02
N ASP A 281 -18.16 10.26 1.10
CA ASP A 281 -17.19 9.55 1.93
C ASP A 281 -16.82 8.21 1.32
N LEU A 282 -15.60 8.12 0.78
CA LEU A 282 -14.99 6.87 0.33
C LEU A 282 -13.83 6.43 1.23
N ILE A 283 -13.64 7.07 2.39
CA ILE A 283 -12.68 6.65 3.42
C ILE A 283 -13.28 5.49 4.21
N ASN A 284 -14.50 5.71 4.71
CA ASN A 284 -15.18 4.84 5.67
C ASN A 284 -16.02 3.73 5.00
N ILE A 285 -15.47 3.14 3.94
CA ILE A 285 -16.04 1.96 3.27
C ILE A 285 -15.31 0.67 3.70
N PRO A 286 -15.96 -0.51 3.58
CA PRO A 286 -15.36 -1.79 3.97
C PRO A 286 -13.99 -2.01 3.30
N SER A 287 -12.97 -2.34 4.10
CA SER A 287 -11.57 -2.43 3.66
C SER A 287 -11.38 -3.35 2.45
N GLY A 288 -11.97 -4.55 2.49
CA GLY A 288 -11.89 -5.54 1.40
C GLY A 288 -12.58 -5.13 0.08
N LYS A 289 -13.29 -3.99 0.05
CA LYS A 289 -13.89 -3.42 -1.17
C LYS A 289 -13.31 -2.06 -1.52
N ARG A 290 -12.53 -1.46 -0.62
CA ARG A 290 -12.12 -0.06 -0.69
C ARG A 290 -11.35 0.26 -1.97
N PHE A 291 -10.30 -0.50 -2.22
CA PHE A 291 -9.45 -0.28 -3.39
C PHE A 291 -10.24 -0.39 -4.71
N ASP A 292 -11.09 -1.40 -4.82
CA ASP A 292 -11.90 -1.63 -6.01
C ASP A 292 -12.96 -0.53 -6.22
N ILE A 293 -13.59 -0.07 -5.15
CA ILE A 293 -14.51 1.09 -5.17
C ILE A 293 -13.75 2.38 -5.50
N HIS A 294 -12.52 2.56 -5.01
CA HIS A 294 -11.68 3.71 -5.35
C HIS A 294 -11.33 3.73 -6.83
N LEU A 295 -11.02 2.57 -7.43
CA LEU A 295 -10.82 2.47 -8.88
C LEU A 295 -12.09 2.83 -9.66
N ALA A 296 -13.26 2.41 -9.19
CA ALA A 296 -14.54 2.76 -9.80
C ALA A 296 -14.81 4.27 -9.72
N ALA A 297 -14.53 4.88 -8.57
CA ALA A 297 -14.61 6.33 -8.40
C ALA A 297 -13.64 7.06 -9.33
N LEU A 298 -12.38 6.65 -9.37
CA LEU A 298 -11.35 7.24 -10.25
C LEU A 298 -11.74 7.15 -11.74
N ARG A 299 -12.30 6.01 -12.18
CA ARG A 299 -12.77 5.84 -13.55
C ARG A 299 -13.91 6.80 -13.93
N LYS A 300 -14.75 7.18 -12.96
CA LYS A 300 -15.83 8.16 -13.15
C LYS A 300 -15.41 9.61 -12.90
N SER A 301 -14.24 9.81 -12.30
CA SER A 301 -13.75 11.13 -11.97
C SER A 301 -13.25 11.87 -13.20
N TYR A 302 -13.59 13.15 -13.30
CA TYR A 302 -13.08 14.03 -14.34
C TYR A 302 -11.59 14.34 -14.13
N PHE A 303 -11.17 14.47 -12.87
CA PHE A 303 -9.77 14.40 -12.47
C PHE A 303 -9.66 13.96 -11.00
N ALA A 304 -8.44 13.64 -10.58
CA ALA A 304 -8.10 13.36 -9.20
C ALA A 304 -7.00 14.31 -8.71
N VAL A 305 -7.07 14.72 -7.44
CA VAL A 305 -6.05 15.55 -6.79
C VAL A 305 -5.59 14.88 -5.50
N GLY A 306 -4.30 14.84 -5.27
CA GLY A 306 -3.71 14.34 -4.03
C GLY A 306 -2.29 14.85 -3.85
N SER A 307 -1.76 14.73 -2.63
CA SER A 307 -0.34 14.97 -2.36
C SER A 307 0.49 13.72 -2.62
N LEU A 308 1.67 13.89 -3.21
CA LEU A 308 2.69 12.85 -3.34
C LEU A 308 3.20 12.37 -1.97
#